data_AF-A0A0C2X832-F1
#
_entry.id   AF-A0A0C2X832-F1
#
_cell.length_a   1.000
_cell.length_b   1.000
_cell.length_c   1.000
_cell.angle_alpha   90.00
_cell.angle_beta   90.00
_cell.angle_gamma   90.00
#
_symmetry.space_group_name_H-M   'P 1'
#
loop_
_entity.id
_entity.type
_entity.pdbx_description
1 polymer ?
#
loop_
_entity_poly.entity_id
_entity_poly.type
_entity_poly.pdbx_seq_one_letter_code
_entity_poly.pdbx_strand_id
1 'polypeptide(L)'
;KAVVIISILMQSNNERCNQLQTLLGVFFHSISVPERAVELLARAGLSVSVSTINNAISSLSKQASVILKSTVRTMTTAFAYDNFNMDFKTSEPTIEHSSSFISATSATAIPL
;
A
#
# COMPACT_ATOMS: atom_id res chain seq x y z
N LYS A 1 10.16 -15.03 25.80
CA LYS A 1 8.84 -15.62 25.43
C LYS A 1 8.29 -15.02 24.13
N ALA A 2 8.13 -13.69 24.02
CA ALA A 2 7.61 -13.04 22.81
C ALA A 2 8.40 -13.33 21.53
N VAL A 3 9.74 -13.27 21.58
CA VAL A 3 10.61 -13.53 20.41
C VAL A 3 10.35 -14.92 19.81
N VAL A 4 10.23 -15.95 20.65
CA VAL A 4 9.96 -17.34 20.20
C VAL A 4 8.59 -17.44 19.51
N ILE A 5 7.57 -16.78 20.06
CA ILE A 5 6.22 -16.77 19.48
C ILE A 5 6.24 -16.07 18.11
N ILE A 6 6.92 -14.92 18.01
CA ILE A 6 7.07 -14.17 16.75
C ILE A 6 7.82 -15.01 15.72
N SER A 7 8.90 -15.70 16.10
CA SER A 7 9.63 -16.60 15.19
C SER A 7 8.76 -17.73 14.67
N ILE A 8 7.91 -18.34 15.51
CA ILE A 8 6.97 -19.38 15.09
C ILE A 8 5.93 -18.83 14.11
N LEU A 9 5.38 -17.64 14.39
CA LEU A 9 4.41 -16.98 13.51
C LEU A 9 5.02 -16.58 12.16
N MET A 10 6.30 -16.20 12.15
CA MET A 10 7.02 -15.86 10.92
C MET A 10 7.44 -17.10 10.12
N GLN A 11 7.80 -18.22 10.75
CA GLN A 11 8.14 -19.45 10.00
C GLN A 11 6.94 -20.31 9.60
N SER A 12 5.73 -19.90 9.96
CA SER A 12 4.51 -20.59 9.55
C SER A 12 4.23 -20.37 8.06
N ASN A 13 4.54 -21.38 7.23
CA ASN A 13 4.25 -21.39 5.78
C ASN A 13 2.78 -21.69 5.44
N ASN A 14 1.85 -21.49 6.39
CA ASN A 14 0.42 -21.66 6.13
C ASN A 14 -0.16 -20.36 5.56
N GLU A 15 -0.79 -20.46 4.39
CA GLU A 15 -1.49 -19.36 3.70
C GLU A 15 -2.59 -18.71 4.57
N ARG A 16 -3.12 -19.42 5.57
CA ARG A 16 -4.12 -18.89 6.52
C ARG A 16 -3.50 -18.23 7.75
N CYS A 17 -2.20 -18.37 7.96
CA CYS A 17 -1.48 -17.87 9.13
C CYS A 17 -0.33 -16.90 8.78
N ASN A 18 -0.36 -16.30 7.59
CA ASN A 18 0.64 -15.36 7.11
C ASN A 18 0.28 -13.88 7.41
N GLN A 19 -0.67 -13.62 8.30
CA GLN A 19 -1.15 -12.25 8.58
C GLN A 19 -0.01 -11.33 9.07
N LEU A 20 0.87 -11.82 9.94
CA LEU A 20 2.01 -11.04 10.44
C LEU A 20 3.00 -10.71 9.32
N GLN A 21 3.35 -11.70 8.49
CA GLN A 21 4.22 -11.50 7.32
C GLN A 21 3.60 -10.53 6.30
N THR A 22 2.28 -10.59 6.13
CA THR A 22 1.52 -9.69 5.24
C THR A 22 1.53 -8.27 5.78
N LEU A 23 1.30 -8.08 7.07
CA LEU A 23 1.38 -6.78 7.72
C LEU A 23 2.78 -6.16 7.58
N LEU A 24 3.82 -6.96 7.82
CA LEU A 24 5.21 -6.53 7.65
C LEU A 24 5.51 -6.18 6.17
N GLY A 25 5.04 -7.00 5.23
CA GLY A 25 5.21 -6.73 3.79
C GLY A 25 4.54 -5.42 3.36
N VAL A 26 3.30 -5.17 3.78
CA VAL A 26 2.59 -3.92 3.51
C VAL A 26 3.30 -2.73 4.18
N PHE A 27 3.80 -2.91 5.41
CA PHE A 27 4.59 -1.88 6.09
C PHE A 27 5.89 -1.55 5.33
N PHE A 28 6.64 -2.57 4.88
CA PHE A 28 7.85 -2.36 4.08
C PHE A 28 7.56 -1.63 2.77
N HIS A 29 6.44 -1.94 2.12
CA HIS A 29 6.00 -1.19 0.94
C HIS A 29 5.67 0.27 1.28
N SER A 30 5.04 0.55 2.43
CA SER A 30 4.69 1.92 2.83
C SER A 30 5.89 2.83 3.13
N ILE A 31 7.04 2.25 3.52
CA ILE A 31 8.28 2.99 3.77
C ILE A 31 9.27 2.90 2.60
N SER A 32 8.81 2.43 1.43
CA SER A 32 9.63 2.31 0.22
C SER A 32 10.90 1.46 0.40
N VAL A 33 10.82 0.35 1.15
CA VAL A 33 11.96 -0.59 1.25
C VAL A 33 12.28 -1.14 -0.15
N PRO A 34 13.57 -1.20 -0.55
CA PRO A 34 13.96 -1.77 -1.83
C PRO A 34 13.40 -3.18 -2.05
N GLU A 35 12.83 -3.45 -3.23
CA GLU A 35 12.18 -4.72 -3.54
C GLU A 35 13.09 -5.93 -3.27
N ARG A 36 14.38 -5.81 -3.59
CA ARG A 36 15.39 -6.86 -3.30
C ARG A 36 15.48 -7.20 -1.83
N ALA A 37 15.40 -6.21 -0.94
CA ALA A 37 15.42 -6.44 0.51
C ALA A 37 14.12 -7.12 0.97
N VAL A 38 12.97 -6.70 0.43
CA VAL A 38 11.68 -7.33 0.71
C VAL A 38 11.66 -8.79 0.23
N GLU A 39 12.21 -9.08 -0.95
CA GLU A 39 12.33 -10.46 -1.46
C GLU A 39 13.24 -11.33 -0.60
N LEU A 40 14.36 -10.79 -0.10
CA LEU A 40 15.22 -11.50 0.84
C LEU A 40 14.49 -11.82 2.14
N LEU A 41 13.76 -10.85 2.70
CA LEU A 41 12.94 -11.04 3.90
C LEU A 41 11.82 -12.05 3.65
N ALA A 42 11.23 -12.05 2.45
CA ALA A 42 10.21 -13.02 2.08
C ALA A 42 10.76 -14.45 2.03
N ARG A 43 11.95 -14.64 1.44
CA ARG A 43 12.64 -15.96 1.42
C ARG A 43 13.07 -16.41 2.82
N ALA A 44 13.35 -15.47 3.73
CA ALA A 44 13.63 -15.77 5.13
C ALA A 44 12.36 -16.07 5.96
N GLY A 45 11.16 -16.01 5.37
CA GLY A 45 9.89 -16.18 6.07
C GLY A 45 9.48 -14.96 6.90
N LEU A 46 10.17 -13.83 6.78
CA LEU A 46 9.90 -12.64 7.59
C LEU A 46 8.85 -11.70 6.97
N SER A 47 8.58 -11.86 5.68
CA SER A 47 7.62 -11.07 4.90
C SER A 47 6.91 -11.97 3.88
N VAL A 48 5.85 -11.46 3.26
CA VAL A 48 5.36 -11.99 1.99
C VAL A 48 6.16 -11.43 0.82
N SER A 49 6.07 -12.07 -0.36
CA SER A 49 6.74 -11.60 -1.57
C SER A 49 6.20 -10.26 -2.06
N VAL A 50 7.03 -9.53 -2.82
CA VAL A 50 6.64 -8.27 -3.48
C VAL A 50 5.37 -8.45 -4.32
N SER A 51 5.28 -9.56 -5.06
CA SER A 51 4.07 -9.90 -5.84
C SER A 51 2.82 -10.03 -4.98
N THR A 52 2.91 -10.68 -3.82
CA THR A 52 1.79 -10.81 -2.88
C THR A 52 1.40 -9.45 -2.28
N ILE A 53 2.37 -8.59 -1.99
CA ILE A 53 2.10 -7.22 -1.51
C ILE A 53 1.34 -6.43 -2.58
N ASN A 54 1.82 -6.42 -3.82
CA ASN A 54 1.17 -5.72 -4.92
C ASN A 54 -0.25 -6.24 -5.19
N ASN A 55 -0.45 -7.56 -5.08
CA ASN A 55 -1.77 -8.17 -5.17
C ASN A 55 -2.69 -7.75 -4.02
N ALA A 56 -2.17 -7.68 -2.79
CA ALA A 56 -2.93 -7.24 -1.62
C ALA A 56 -3.37 -5.76 -1.77
N ILE A 57 -2.46 -4.89 -2.20
CA ILE A 57 -2.76 -3.46 -2.46
C ILE A 57 -3.79 -3.33 -3.59
N SER A 58 -3.62 -4.08 -4.68
CA SER A 58 -4.57 -4.07 -5.79
C SER A 58 -5.96 -4.57 -5.37
N SER A 59 -6.02 -5.61 -4.55
CA SER A 59 -7.26 -6.15 -3.99
C SER A 59 -7.94 -5.12 -3.07
N LEU A 60 -7.17 -4.50 -2.17
CA LEU A 60 -7.66 -3.47 -1.25
C LEU A 60 -8.22 -2.27 -2.01
N SER A 61 -7.54 -1.80 -3.06
CA SER A 61 -8.00 -0.70 -3.91
C SER A 61 -9.31 -1.04 -4.65
N LYS A 62 -9.43 -2.27 -5.18
CA LYS A 62 -10.67 -2.75 -5.80
C LYS A 62 -11.82 -2.80 -4.79
N GLN A 63 -11.57 -3.33 -3.59
CA GLN A 63 -12.58 -3.42 -2.54
C GLN A 63 -13.00 -2.03 -2.04
N ALA A 64 -12.05 -1.12 -1.83
CA ALA A 64 -12.32 0.28 -1.48
C ALA A 64 -13.19 0.95 -2.55
N SER A 65 -12.91 0.71 -3.84
CA SER A 65 -13.73 1.24 -4.94
C SER A 65 -15.16 0.69 -4.94
N VAL A 66 -15.35 -0.59 -4.60
CA VAL A 66 -16.68 -1.20 -4.46
C VAL A 66 -17.45 -0.56 -3.29
N ILE A 67 -16.80 -0.46 -2.13
CA ILE A 67 -17.39 0.15 -0.93
C ILE A 67 -17.77 1.60 -1.21
N LEU A 68 -16.86 2.38 -1.79
CA LEU A 68 -17.08 3.76 -2.17
C LEU A 68 -18.32 3.91 -3.07
N LYS A 69 -18.43 3.08 -4.12
CA LYS A 69 -19.60 3.10 -5.02
C LYS A 69 -20.89 2.73 -4.30
N SER A 70 -20.86 1.76 -3.38
CA SER A 70 -22.06 1.41 -2.61
C SER A 70 -22.48 2.54 -1.66
N THR A 71 -21.53 3.18 -0.98
CA THR A 71 -21.79 4.27 -0.03
C THR A 71 -22.28 5.52 -0.75
N VAL A 72 -21.71 5.86 -1.91
CA VAL A 72 -22.20 7.00 -2.71
C VAL A 72 -23.64 6.76 -3.20
N ARG A 73 -24.01 5.53 -3.56
CA ARG A 73 -25.36 5.19 -4.03
C ARG A 73 -26.45 5.30 -2.97
N THR A 74 -26.13 5.28 -1.68
CA THR A 74 -27.12 5.50 -0.62
C THR A 74 -27.56 6.97 -0.54
N MET A 75 -26.88 7.88 -1.24
CA MET A 75 -27.10 9.33 -1.17
C MET A 75 -26.92 9.92 0.24
N THR A 76 -26.30 9.17 1.16
CA THR A 76 -25.95 9.60 2.52
C THR A 76 -24.45 9.95 2.61
N THR A 77 -23.91 10.58 1.58
CA THR A 77 -22.49 10.88 1.45
C THR A 77 -22.31 12.31 0.96
N ALA A 78 -21.49 13.10 1.64
CA ALA A 78 -21.02 14.40 1.18
C ALA A 78 -19.72 14.26 0.38
N PHE A 79 -19.49 15.16 -0.57
CA PHE A 79 -18.23 15.24 -1.30
C PHE A 79 -17.46 16.50 -0.90
N ALA A 80 -16.23 16.31 -0.43
CA ALA A 80 -15.27 17.38 -0.20
C ALA A 80 -14.25 17.41 -1.33
N TYR A 81 -14.20 18.52 -2.07
CA TYR A 81 -13.25 18.71 -3.17
C TYR A 81 -11.99 19.41 -2.66
N ASP A 82 -10.82 18.93 -3.09
CA ASP A 82 -9.52 19.52 -2.76
C ASP A 82 -8.55 19.39 -3.94
N ASN A 83 -7.52 20.24 -3.95
CA ASN A 83 -6.46 20.22 -4.94
C ASN A 83 -5.43 19.14 -4.58
N PHE A 84 -5.26 18.16 -5.47
CA PHE A 84 -4.24 17.14 -5.38
C PHE A 84 -3.04 17.54 -6.23
N ASN A 85 -2.00 18.06 -5.57
CA ASN A 85 -0.76 18.48 -6.21
C ASN A 85 0.36 17.49 -5.90
N MET A 86 1.06 17.00 -6.92
CA MET A 86 2.24 16.15 -6.78
C MET A 86 3.47 16.80 -7.40
N ASP A 87 4.53 16.90 -6.62
CA ASP A 87 5.83 17.41 -7.05
C ASP A 87 6.84 16.26 -7.20
N PHE A 88 7.15 15.91 -8.44
CA PHE A 88 8.11 14.86 -8.78
C PHE A 88 9.50 15.49 -8.92
N LYS A 89 10.23 15.49 -7.81
CA LYS A 89 11.58 16.03 -7.74
C LYS A 89 12.61 15.07 -8.35
N THR A 90 13.40 15.60 -9.28
CA THR A 90 14.60 14.93 -9.79
C THR A 90 15.80 15.35 -8.97
N SER A 91 16.65 14.40 -8.55
CA SER A 91 17.82 14.69 -7.70
C SER A 91 18.79 15.68 -8.36
N GLU A 92 19.03 15.51 -9.66
CA GLU A 92 19.83 16.43 -10.48
C GLU A 92 19.07 16.69 -11.79
N PRO A 93 18.35 17.83 -11.91
CA PRO A 93 17.61 18.16 -13.11
C PRO A 93 18.55 18.41 -14.29
N THR A 94 18.33 17.75 -15.42
CA THR A 94 19.01 18.01 -16.68
C THR A 94 18.06 18.67 -17.68
N ILE A 95 18.58 19.16 -18.81
CA ILE A 95 17.77 19.73 -19.89
C ILE A 95 16.73 18.73 -20.40
N GLU A 96 17.08 17.44 -20.44
CA GLU A 96 16.20 16.36 -20.91
C GLU A 96 15.31 15.77 -19.80
N HIS A 97 15.71 15.89 -18.53
CA HIS A 97 14.98 15.36 -17.37
C HIS A 97 14.86 16.42 -16.26
N SER A 98 13.84 17.26 -16.37
CA SER A 98 13.48 18.23 -15.32
C SER A 98 12.53 17.62 -14.28
N SER A 99 12.40 18.29 -13.14
CA SER A 99 11.34 18.02 -12.17
C SER A 99 9.98 18.33 -12.79
N SER A 100 8.97 17.51 -12.49
CA SER A 100 7.61 17.71 -13.01
C SER A 100 6.62 17.95 -11.88
N PHE A 101 5.61 18.79 -12.15
CA PHE A 101 4.54 19.09 -11.21
C PHE A 101 3.20 18.73 -11.84
N ILE A 102 2.40 17.95 -11.13
CA ILE A 102 1.07 17.53 -11.57
C ILE A 102 0.04 18.12 -10.63
N SER A 103 -0.89 18.89 -11.19
CA SER A 103 -2.08 19.36 -10.50
C SER A 103 -3.32 18.58 -10.94
N ALA A 104 -4.10 18.13 -9.97
CA ALA A 104 -5.38 17.48 -10.15
C ALA A 104 -6.38 17.96 -9.10
N THR A 105 -7.66 17.70 -9.33
CA THR A 105 -8.71 17.90 -8.32
C THR A 105 -9.18 16.54 -7.85
N SER A 106 -9.18 16.34 -6.53
CA SER A 106 -9.66 15.11 -5.88
C SER A 106 -10.97 15.38 -5.15
N ALA A 107 -11.82 14.36 -5.05
CA ALA A 107 -13.06 14.40 -4.29
C ALA A 107 -13.04 13.30 -3.23
N THR A 108 -13.18 13.68 -1.96
CA THR A 108 -13.29 12.76 -0.83
C THR A 108 -14.77 12.56 -0.50
N ALA A 109 -15.20 11.29 -0.52
CA ALA A 109 -16.53 10.89 -0.10
C ALA A 109 -16.57 10.72 1.43
N ILE A 110 -17.38 11.54 2.10
CA ILE A 110 -17.54 11.55 3.56
C ILE A 110 -18.95 11.04 3.88
N PRO A 111 -19.11 9.89 4.55
CA PRO A 111 -20.42 9.42 5.02
C PRO A 111 -21.05 10.46 5.96
N LEU A 112 -22.35 10.72 5.77
CA LEU A 112 -23.16 11.61 6.61
C LEU A 112 -23.75 10.88 7.81
#